data_AF-R7TTW9-F1
#
_entry.id   AF-R7TTW9-F1
#
_cell.length_a   1.000
_cell.length_b   1.000
_cell.length_c   1.000
_cell.angle_alpha   90.00
_cell.angle_beta   90.00
_cell.angle_gamma   90.00
#
_symmetry.space_group_name_H-M   'P 1'
#
loop_
_entity.id
_entity.type
_entity.pdbx_description
1 polymer ?
#
loop_
_entity_poly.entity_id
_entity_poly.type
_entity_poly.pdbx_seq_one_letter_code
_entity_poly.pdbx_strand_id
1 'polypeptide(L)'
;LNNAIHVGDQLISIHGQVVETAKMAHKLIKHCEDEEKLTFVIRRMPHGKVFAIRRLVDGEDLGIYCNGGTAEIVTVHPEGLAGQHGLTSKGPSASGDDFCNWVLTEINNRPLNLFFKDNEIEHRLNAVGRDISIVVQPMDFVTELKRSLKATYKNYKDFLVQ
;
A
#
# COMPACT_ATOMS: atom_id res chain seq x y z
N LEU A 1 5.49 10.21 13.54
CA LEU A 1 4.80 8.99 13.05
C LEU A 1 4.46 9.08 11.56
N ASN A 2 4.16 10.27 11.01
CA ASN A 2 4.03 10.45 9.55
C ASN A 2 5.33 9.95 8.87
N ASN A 3 5.20 8.91 8.03
CA ASN A 3 6.24 8.16 7.30
C ASN A 3 6.88 6.97 8.01
N ALA A 4 6.46 6.57 9.22
CA ALA A 4 7.03 5.40 9.89
C ALA A 4 6.28 4.08 9.56
N ILE A 5 4.99 4.16 9.24
CA ILE A 5 4.09 3.02 9.02
C ILE A 5 3.41 3.19 7.67
N HIS A 6 3.36 2.12 6.89
CA HIS A 6 2.73 2.07 5.57
C HIS A 6 1.52 1.14 5.58
N VAL A 7 0.59 1.36 4.66
CA VAL A 7 -0.47 0.38 4.39
C VAL A 7 0.19 -0.93 3.98
N GLY A 8 -0.25 -2.04 4.56
CA GLY A 8 0.34 -3.35 4.33
C GLY A 8 1.31 -3.81 5.42
N ASP A 9 1.77 -2.92 6.28
CA ASP A 9 2.60 -3.30 7.42
C ASP A 9 1.87 -4.22 8.39
N GLN A 10 2.58 -5.25 8.84
CA GLN A 10 2.09 -6.18 9.83
C GLN A 10 2.70 -5.86 11.19
N LEU A 11 1.86 -5.42 12.13
CA LEU A 11 2.25 -5.24 13.52
C LEU A 11 2.44 -6.61 14.18
N ILE A 12 3.65 -6.87 14.69
CA ILE A 12 4.01 -8.14 15.33
C ILE A 12 3.90 -8.04 16.85
N SER A 13 4.41 -6.95 17.44
CA SER A 13 4.34 -6.75 18.89
C SER A 13 4.38 -5.27 19.28
N ILE A 14 3.81 -4.97 20.45
CA ILE A 14 3.94 -3.68 21.14
C ILE A 14 4.61 -3.97 22.48
N HIS A 15 5.74 -3.32 22.77
CA HIS A 15 6.50 -3.51 24.02
C HIS A 15 6.82 -4.98 24.33
N GLY A 16 7.22 -5.72 23.28
CA GLY A 16 7.52 -7.16 23.39
C GLY A 16 6.30 -8.07 23.54
N GLN A 17 5.09 -7.53 23.68
CA GLN A 17 3.85 -8.32 23.70
C GLN A 17 3.37 -8.57 22.28
N VAL A 18 3.27 -9.84 21.90
CA VAL A 18 2.77 -10.26 20.58
C VAL A 18 1.34 -9.76 20.39
N VAL A 19 1.07 -9.19 19.21
CA VAL A 19 -0.24 -8.65 18.85
C VAL A 19 -0.87 -9.53 17.78
N GLU A 20 -2.01 -10.13 18.11
CA GLU A 20 -2.74 -11.01 17.18
C GLU A 20 -3.97 -10.32 16.56
N THR A 21 -4.50 -9.27 17.20
CA THR A 21 -5.72 -8.60 16.75
C THR A 21 -5.62 -7.09 16.86
N ALA A 22 -6.36 -6.38 16.00
CA ALA A 22 -6.47 -4.92 16.06
C ALA A 22 -7.04 -4.42 17.41
N LYS A 23 -7.95 -5.17 18.02
CA LYS A 23 -8.53 -4.84 19.34
C LYS A 23 -7.47 -4.93 20.45
N MET A 24 -6.62 -5.96 20.42
CA MET A 24 -5.50 -6.09 21.35
C MET A 24 -4.50 -4.95 21.16
N ALA A 25 -4.13 -4.65 19.91
CA ALA A 25 -3.25 -3.54 19.58
C ALA A 25 -3.77 -2.22 20.17
N HIS A 26 -5.05 -1.92 19.92
CA HIS A 26 -5.70 -0.70 20.41
C HIS A 26 -5.69 -0.63 21.95
N LYS A 27 -5.96 -1.75 22.63
CA LYS A 27 -5.90 -1.83 24.10
C LYS A 27 -4.49 -1.54 24.61
N LEU A 28 -3.47 -2.17 24.03
CA LEU A 28 -2.08 -1.98 24.44
C LEU A 28 -1.61 -0.53 24.21
N ILE A 29 -1.96 0.07 23.07
CA ILE A 29 -1.64 1.48 22.77
C ILE A 29 -2.33 2.41 23.78
N LYS A 30 -3.61 2.16 24.09
CA LYS A 30 -4.40 3.05 24.96
C LYS A 30 -4.01 2.98 26.42
N HIS A 31 -3.66 1.80 26.92
CA HIS A 31 -3.36 1.57 28.35
C HIS A 31 -1.86 1.60 28.67
N CYS A 32 -1.03 2.03 27.71
CA CYS A 32 0.36 2.35 27.99
C CYS A 32 0.43 3.75 28.61
N GLU A 33 -0.07 3.88 29.84
CA GLU A 33 -0.14 5.15 30.57
C GLU A 33 1.22 5.52 31.21
N ASP A 34 2.10 4.52 31.40
CA ASP A 34 3.36 4.66 32.14
C ASP A 34 4.61 4.87 31.25
N GLU A 35 4.47 4.88 29.92
CA GLU A 35 5.62 5.04 29.01
C GLU A 35 5.50 6.26 28.09
N GLU A 36 6.55 7.10 28.09
CA GLU A 36 6.68 8.21 27.14
C GLU A 36 6.87 7.75 25.69
N LYS A 37 7.17 6.46 25.46
CA LYS A 37 7.48 5.91 24.14
C LYS A 37 6.83 4.54 23.94
N LEU A 38 6.14 4.38 22.81
CA LEU A 38 5.66 3.08 22.34
C LEU A 38 6.71 2.43 21.42
N THR A 39 7.08 1.18 21.71
CA THR A 39 7.96 0.40 20.82
C THR A 39 7.16 -0.61 20.02
N PHE A 40 7.26 -0.53 18.69
CA PHE A 40 6.59 -1.45 17.76
C PHE A 40 7.61 -2.34 17.07
N VAL A 41 7.29 -3.64 16.96
CA VAL A 41 7.96 -4.54 16.01
C VAL A 41 7.03 -4.72 14.83
N ILE A 42 7.49 -4.34 13.64
CA ILE A 42 6.71 -4.35 12.41
C ILE A 42 7.42 -5.22 11.38
N ARG A 43 6.67 -6.12 10.74
CA ARG A 43 7.08 -6.75 9.48
C ARG A 43 6.60 -5.87 8.35
N ARG A 44 7.55 -5.27 7.63
CA ARG A 44 7.26 -4.30 6.57
C ARG A 44 6.60 -4.99 5.37
N MET A 45 5.39 -4.57 5.03
CA MET A 45 4.62 -4.96 3.83
C MET A 45 4.89 -6.40 3.33
N PRO A 46 4.60 -7.46 4.11
CA PRO A 46 4.95 -8.84 3.75
C PRO A 46 4.41 -9.33 2.40
N HIS A 47 3.32 -8.73 1.91
CA HIS A 47 2.73 -9.07 0.62
C HIS A 47 3.03 -8.03 -0.47
N GLY A 48 3.54 -6.86 -0.09
CA GLY A 48 3.76 -5.74 -1.01
C GLY A 48 5.11 -5.81 -1.72
N LYS A 49 5.20 -5.11 -2.85
CA LYS A 49 6.45 -4.86 -3.56
C LYS A 49 6.66 -3.37 -3.73
N VAL A 50 7.92 -2.95 -3.58
CA VAL A 50 8.35 -1.56 -3.77
C VAL A 50 9.21 -1.50 -5.03
N PHE A 51 8.89 -0.57 -5.91
CA PHE A 51 9.68 -0.29 -7.11
C PHE A 51 10.16 1.15 -7.07
N ALA A 52 11.46 1.33 -7.25
CA ALA A 52 12.06 2.62 -7.55
C ALA A 52 12.40 2.62 -9.04
N ILE A 53 11.72 3.48 -9.79
CA ILE A 53 11.79 3.52 -11.25
C ILE A 53 12.38 4.87 -11.64
N ARG A 54 13.34 4.86 -12.56
CA ARG A 54 13.97 6.08 -13.07
C ARG A 54 13.65 6.30 -14.53
N ARG A 55 13.00 7.41 -14.83
CA ARG A 55 12.76 7.93 -16.17
C ARG A 55 14.03 8.52 -16.77
N LEU A 56 14.13 8.44 -18.08
CA LEU A 56 15.13 9.11 -18.90
C LEU A 56 14.81 10.61 -19.03
N VAL A 57 13.53 10.92 -19.25
CA VAL A 57 13.01 12.28 -19.42
C VAL A 57 11.79 12.52 -18.55
N ASP A 58 11.54 13.78 -18.18
CA ASP A 58 10.35 14.13 -17.41
C ASP A 58 9.08 13.79 -18.20
N GLY A 59 8.12 13.15 -17.54
CA GLY A 59 6.87 12.73 -18.16
C GLY A 59 6.94 11.48 -19.02
N GLU A 60 8.07 10.75 -19.04
CA GLU A 60 8.14 9.44 -19.68
C GLU A 60 7.10 8.48 -19.07
N ASP A 61 6.37 7.79 -19.96
CA ASP A 61 5.35 6.81 -19.58
C ASP A 61 5.99 5.62 -18.86
N LEU A 62 5.38 5.22 -17.74
CA LEU A 62 5.82 4.08 -16.97
C LEU A 62 5.39 2.75 -17.59
N GLY A 63 4.41 2.77 -18.51
CA GLY A 63 3.79 1.58 -19.07
C GLY A 63 2.90 0.85 -18.06
N ILE A 64 2.29 1.58 -17.12
CA ILE A 64 1.35 1.07 -16.12
C ILE A 64 -0.05 1.55 -16.47
N TYR A 65 -0.98 0.62 -16.71
CA TYR A 65 -2.35 0.93 -17.05
C TYR A 65 -3.29 0.39 -15.97
N CYS A 66 -4.07 1.30 -15.39
CA CYS A 66 -5.00 0.97 -14.31
C CYS A 66 -6.46 0.92 -14.80
N ASN A 67 -7.30 0.18 -14.08
CA ASN A 67 -8.71 0.01 -14.40
C ASN A 67 -9.52 1.27 -14.07
N GLY A 68 -9.95 2.05 -15.08
CA GLY A 68 -11.06 3.01 -14.96
C GLY A 68 -11.01 3.96 -13.76
N GLY A 69 -9.89 4.67 -13.56
CA GLY A 69 -9.71 5.61 -12.44
C GLY A 69 -9.43 4.93 -11.09
N THR A 70 -9.22 3.62 -11.08
CA THR A 70 -8.81 2.88 -9.88
C THR A 70 -7.31 2.63 -9.82
N ALA A 71 -6.84 2.17 -8.66
CA ALA A 71 -5.45 1.77 -8.41
C ALA A 71 -5.16 0.33 -8.82
N GLU A 72 -6.17 -0.41 -9.29
CA GLU A 72 -5.96 -1.75 -9.81
C GLU A 72 -5.20 -1.66 -11.14
N ILE A 73 -4.01 -2.23 -11.17
CA ILE A 73 -3.21 -2.38 -12.38
C ILE A 73 -3.78 -3.56 -13.16
N VAL A 74 -4.29 -3.28 -14.37
CA VAL A 74 -4.80 -4.30 -15.28
C VAL A 74 -3.74 -4.76 -16.26
N THR A 75 -2.85 -3.87 -16.67
CA THR A 75 -1.81 -4.16 -17.65
C THR A 75 -0.53 -3.41 -17.29
N VAL A 76 0.59 -4.10 -17.41
CA VAL A 76 1.93 -3.51 -17.44
C VAL A 76 2.56 -3.86 -18.78
N HIS A 77 3.06 -2.85 -19.50
CA HIS A 77 3.77 -3.08 -20.76
C HIS A 77 5.12 -3.74 -20.45
N PRO A 78 5.43 -4.93 -20.98
CA PRO A 78 6.68 -5.64 -20.64
C PRO A 78 7.93 -4.84 -20.98
N GLU A 79 7.93 -4.18 -22.14
CA GLU A 79 9.02 -3.28 -22.58
C GLU A 79 8.87 -1.84 -22.04
N GLY A 80 7.79 -1.56 -21.29
CA GLY A 80 7.60 -0.27 -20.63
C GLY A 80 8.51 -0.15 -19.42
N LEU A 81 8.72 1.08 -18.94
CA LEU A 81 9.70 1.36 -17.91
C LEU A 81 9.48 0.54 -16.63
N ALA A 82 8.24 0.39 -16.18
CA ALA A 82 7.90 -0.44 -15.02
C ALA A 82 8.14 -1.94 -15.27
N GLY A 83 7.82 -2.42 -16.48
CA GLY A 83 8.08 -3.80 -16.90
C GLY A 83 9.57 -4.14 -16.88
N GLN A 84 10.41 -3.23 -17.41
CA GLN A 84 11.86 -3.35 -17.38
C GLN A 84 12.45 -3.33 -15.95
N HIS A 85 11.76 -2.69 -15.00
CA HIS A 85 12.11 -2.73 -13.57
C HIS A 85 11.52 -3.94 -12.82
N GLY A 86 10.91 -4.89 -13.54
CA GLY A 86 10.42 -6.15 -13.00
C GLY A 86 8.98 -6.14 -12.47
N LEU A 87 8.22 -5.07 -12.70
CA LEU A 87 6.79 -5.07 -12.42
C LEU A 87 6.05 -5.87 -13.50
N THR A 88 5.33 -6.90 -13.09
CA THR A 88 4.48 -7.72 -13.97
C THR A 88 3.01 -7.31 -13.85
N SER A 89 2.17 -7.60 -14.85
CA SER A 89 0.72 -7.31 -14.76
C SER A 89 0.02 -8.03 -13.60
N LYS A 90 0.53 -9.20 -13.21
CA LYS A 90 0.01 -9.99 -12.09
C LYS A 90 1.12 -10.40 -11.13
N GLY A 91 0.74 -10.57 -9.86
CA GLY A 91 1.62 -10.99 -8.77
C GLY A 91 1.07 -12.17 -8.01
N PRO A 92 1.88 -12.80 -7.14
CA PRO A 92 1.37 -13.80 -6.22
C PRO A 92 0.27 -13.19 -5.34
N SER A 93 -0.83 -13.92 -5.17
CA SER A 93 -1.88 -13.55 -4.23
C SER A 93 -1.33 -13.55 -2.80
N ALA A 94 -1.97 -12.79 -1.92
CA ALA A 94 -1.59 -12.83 -0.51
C ALA A 94 -1.98 -14.16 0.17
N SER A 95 -2.97 -14.88 -0.36
CA SER A 95 -3.27 -16.25 0.06
C SER A 95 -2.17 -17.25 -0.31
N GLY A 96 -1.39 -16.99 -1.36
CA GLY A 96 -0.29 -17.83 -1.84
C GLY A 96 -0.67 -18.91 -2.86
N ASP A 97 -1.96 -19.05 -3.18
CA ASP A 97 -2.47 -20.15 -4.03
C ASP A 97 -2.64 -19.78 -5.52
N ASP A 98 -2.60 -18.50 -5.88
CA ASP A 98 -2.86 -18.02 -7.24
C ASP A 98 -2.13 -16.71 -7.54
N PHE A 99 -2.32 -16.17 -8.75
CA PHE A 99 -1.88 -14.84 -9.16
C PHE A 99 -3.06 -13.89 -9.30
N CYS A 100 -2.94 -12.70 -8.71
CA CYS A 100 -3.94 -11.64 -8.81
C CYS A 100 -3.34 -10.36 -9.38
N ASN A 101 -4.22 -9.40 -9.71
CA ASN A 101 -3.78 -8.08 -10.13
C ASN A 101 -3.10 -7.35 -8.96
N TRP A 102 -2.19 -6.47 -9.31
CA TRP A 102 -1.61 -5.54 -8.35
C TRP A 102 -2.53 -4.35 -8.11
N VAL A 103 -2.45 -3.77 -6.92
CA VAL A 103 -3.11 -2.52 -6.57
C VAL A 103 -2.06 -1.54 -6.06
N LEU A 104 -1.99 -0.34 -6.65
CA LEU A 104 -1.16 0.75 -6.14
C LEU A 104 -1.67 1.18 -4.76
N THR A 105 -0.78 1.23 -3.78
CA THR A 105 -1.10 1.71 -2.42
C THR A 105 -0.29 2.93 -2.01
N GLU A 106 0.79 3.25 -2.73
CA GLU A 106 1.64 4.41 -2.46
C GLU A 106 2.35 4.86 -3.74
N ILE A 107 2.49 6.17 -3.92
CA ILE A 107 3.28 6.78 -5.00
C ILE A 107 4.12 7.91 -4.39
N ASN A 108 5.44 7.91 -4.60
CA ASN A 108 6.39 8.91 -4.09
C ASN A 108 6.28 9.13 -2.58
N ASN A 109 6.23 8.03 -1.84
CA ASN A 109 6.06 8.01 -0.37
C ASN A 109 4.74 8.65 0.12
N ARG A 110 3.76 8.81 -0.78
CA ARG A 110 2.41 9.30 -0.44
C ARG A 110 1.42 8.16 -0.57
N PRO A 111 0.82 7.71 0.54
CA PRO A 111 -0.15 6.62 0.48
C PRO A 111 -1.37 7.06 -0.34
N LEU A 112 -1.96 6.10 -1.04
CA LEU A 112 -3.22 6.28 -1.76
C LEU A 112 -4.38 5.95 -0.84
N ASN A 113 -5.47 6.72 -0.96
CA ASN A 113 -6.70 6.41 -0.25
C ASN A 113 -7.27 5.10 -0.80
N LEU A 114 -7.37 4.04 0.02
CA LEU A 114 -7.90 2.75 -0.43
C LEU A 114 -9.35 2.80 -0.95
N PHE A 115 -10.08 3.90 -0.71
CA PHE A 115 -11.45 4.11 -1.17
C PHE A 115 -11.59 5.33 -2.10
N PHE A 116 -10.53 5.74 -2.81
CA PHE A 116 -10.58 6.82 -3.80
C PHE A 116 -11.72 6.61 -4.81
N LYS A 117 -12.19 7.71 -5.40
CA LYS A 117 -13.24 7.70 -6.44
C LYS A 117 -12.89 8.54 -7.68
N ASP A 118 -11.66 9.07 -7.76
CA ASP A 118 -11.25 10.07 -8.76
C ASP A 118 -9.98 9.67 -9.52
N ASN A 119 -9.68 10.34 -10.64
CA ASN A 119 -8.50 10.16 -11.51
C ASN A 119 -7.16 10.60 -10.87
N GLU A 120 -7.07 10.64 -9.54
CA GLU A 120 -5.90 11.13 -8.81
C GLU A 120 -4.62 10.32 -9.09
N ILE A 121 -4.77 9.02 -9.35
CA ILE A 121 -3.66 8.11 -9.57
C ILE A 121 -2.88 8.46 -10.84
N GLU A 122 -3.58 8.79 -11.92
CA GLU A 122 -2.95 9.18 -13.19
C GLU A 122 -2.13 10.44 -13.00
N HIS A 123 -2.65 11.44 -12.29
CA HIS A 123 -1.90 12.66 -11.96
C HIS A 123 -0.68 12.39 -11.07
N ARG A 124 -0.80 11.49 -10.08
CA ARG A 124 0.32 11.13 -9.20
C ARG A 124 1.40 10.32 -9.93
N LEU A 125 1.01 9.41 -10.84
CA LEU A 125 1.95 8.67 -11.68
C LEU A 125 2.67 9.62 -12.63
N ASN A 126 1.98 10.59 -13.22
CA ASN A 126 2.56 11.59 -14.12
C ASN A 126 3.21 12.78 -13.41
N ALA A 127 3.44 12.69 -12.09
CA ALA A 127 4.08 13.75 -11.34
C ALA A 127 5.49 14.07 -11.89
N VAL A 128 5.85 15.35 -11.84
CA VAL A 128 7.12 15.89 -12.34
C VAL A 128 8.31 15.25 -11.60
N GLY A 129 9.35 14.93 -12.36
CA GLY A 129 10.58 14.32 -11.87
C GLY A 129 10.88 13.00 -12.55
N ARG A 130 12.17 12.65 -12.53
CA ARG A 130 12.68 11.44 -13.16
C ARG A 130 12.60 10.21 -12.26
N ASP A 131 12.71 10.38 -10.94
CA ASP A 131 12.62 9.26 -10.01
C ASP A 131 11.19 9.14 -9.49
N ILE A 132 10.62 7.93 -9.56
CA ILE A 132 9.33 7.60 -8.98
C ILE A 132 9.42 6.35 -8.12
N SER A 133 8.88 6.41 -6.91
CA SER A 133 8.66 5.23 -6.08
C SER A 133 7.20 4.82 -6.11
N ILE A 134 6.93 3.53 -6.28
CA ILE A 134 5.58 2.97 -6.16
C ILE A 134 5.57 1.78 -5.23
N VAL A 135 4.49 1.63 -4.48
CA VAL A 135 4.19 0.43 -3.72
C VAL A 135 2.96 -0.22 -4.33
N VAL A 136 3.08 -1.50 -4.65
CA VAL A 136 1.98 -2.34 -5.12
C VAL A 136 1.70 -3.46 -4.13
N GLN A 137 0.43 -3.81 -3.96
CA GLN A 137 -0.01 -4.92 -3.12
C GLN A 137 -1.02 -5.82 -3.84
N PRO A 138 -1.11 -7.11 -3.49
CA PRO A 138 -2.04 -8.04 -4.12
C PRO A 138 -3.50 -7.59 -3.97
N MET A 139 -4.31 -7.71 -5.02
CA MET A 139 -5.71 -7.28 -5.02
C MET A 139 -6.54 -7.97 -3.92
N ASP A 140 -6.32 -9.25 -3.69
CA ASP A 140 -7.01 -10.03 -2.67
C ASP A 140 -6.69 -9.51 -1.26
N PHE A 141 -5.44 -9.17 -0.98
CA PHE A 141 -5.04 -8.50 0.26
C PHE A 141 -5.77 -7.17 0.45
N VAL A 142 -5.72 -6.29 -0.56
CA VAL A 142 -6.33 -4.96 -0.45
C VAL A 142 -7.84 -5.09 -0.31
N THR A 143 -8.47 -6.04 -0.99
CA THR A 143 -9.90 -6.33 -0.88
C THR A 143 -10.29 -6.74 0.54
N GLU A 144 -9.55 -7.66 1.14
CA GLU A 144 -9.81 -8.12 2.51
C GLU A 144 -9.54 -7.01 3.54
N LEU A 145 -8.49 -6.20 3.33
CA LEU A 145 -8.23 -5.03 4.16
C LEU A 145 -9.38 -4.03 4.13
N LYS A 146 -9.89 -3.70 2.93
CA LYS A 146 -11.06 -2.81 2.77
C LYS A 146 -12.30 -3.39 3.45
N ARG A 147 -12.52 -4.70 3.33
CA ARG A 147 -13.64 -5.41 3.98
C ARG A 147 -13.55 -5.33 5.50
N SER A 148 -12.37 -5.66 6.05
CA SER A 148 -12.11 -5.64 7.49
C SER A 148 -12.26 -4.25 8.10
N LEU A 149 -11.79 -3.20 7.42
CA LEU A 149 -11.97 -1.81 7.86
C LEU A 149 -13.45 -1.41 7.95
N LYS A 150 -14.23 -1.69 6.90
CA LYS A 150 -15.67 -1.42 6.86
C LYS A 150 -16.45 -2.18 7.93
N ALA A 151 -16.08 -3.44 8.18
CA ALA A 151 -16.74 -4.29 9.15
C ALA A 151 -16.44 -3.88 10.61
N THR A 152 -15.21 -3.44 10.87
CA THR A 152 -14.73 -3.18 12.24
C THR A 152 -15.08 -1.77 12.72
N TYR A 153 -15.06 -0.76 11.83
CA TYR A 153 -15.19 0.65 12.22
C TYR A 153 -16.38 1.31 11.51
N LYS A 154 -17.40 1.73 12.28
CA LYS A 154 -18.55 2.49 11.75
C LYS A 154 -18.13 3.78 11.03
N ASN A 155 -17.10 4.44 11.54
CA ASN A 155 -16.52 5.66 10.96
C ASN A 155 -15.18 5.39 10.28
N TYR A 156 -15.05 4.26 9.54
CA TYR A 156 -13.78 3.89 8.90
C TYR A 156 -13.18 5.00 8.01
N LYS A 157 -14.02 5.91 7.51
CA LYS A 157 -13.64 7.07 6.70
C LYS A 157 -12.70 8.03 7.42
N ASP A 158 -12.81 8.14 8.74
CA ASP A 158 -11.96 9.03 9.56
C ASP A 158 -10.50 8.54 9.60
N PHE A 159 -10.27 7.27 9.25
CA PHE A 159 -8.93 6.66 9.20
C PHE A 159 -8.34 6.62 7.79
N LEU A 160 -9.02 7.20 6.81
CA LEU A 160 -8.52 7.27 5.44
C LEU A 160 -7.59 8.46 5.31
N VAL A 161 -6.42 8.19 4.71
CA VAL A 161 -5.48 9.23 4.30
C VAL A 161 -6.13 10.11 3.24
N GLN A 162 -6.02 11.43 3.45
CA GLN A 162 -6.39 12.46 2.47
C GLN A 162 -5.31 12.58 1.39
#